data_AF-A0A1E1XMR7-F1
#
_entry.id   AF-A0A1E1XMR7-F1
#
_cell.length_a   1.000
_cell.length_b   1.000
_cell.length_c   1.000
_cell.angle_alpha   90.00
_cell.angle_beta   90.00
_cell.angle_gamma   90.00
#
_symmetry.space_group_name_H-M   'P 1'
#
loop_
_entity.id
_entity.type
_entity.pdbx_description
1 polymer ?
#
loop_
_entity_poly.entity_id
_entity_poly.type
_entity_poly.pdbx_seq_one_letter_code
_entity_poly.pdbx_strand_id
1 'polypeptide(L)'
;IRAWMGDVAHIPNVGYKMARMGQCFSSTEDTVRVPMDSGAKRDLPDIVGGRHPVSENPYIFSDGIGMISKSLLTKVCERLGLAEVPSAIQIRYAGYKGMLCLNPELQGDQLLLRESMNKFHCSTSDSLEIVRVSAPRPVFLNRPLITILEQLGVPARVFMRLQQNMVLQLCDAFVNDDLALRVLGPHLSSFCLPLAKLRHLGLALTCEPFIRSLLVAVYNSAVAGLKHKSQIAVPEDTGRNMLGVLDETGTLEYGQVFAQFSDIRNNEQASKLRRTARVLTGTVMVTKCPCLHPGDVRKFEAVDVPALRHIKDCIVFPAKGQRPHPDEMAGSDLDGDEYVVIAEEDLFFPGENAKPMVFSDQTYKAVGQQDLDEDMISFTCNYIKNDNIGVMSSAHLAWADQLPDGIFSQRCLTLAEKISTSLDFAKTGISACLDKSERVYRYPEFMEKTGNKDTYQSSRVLGQL
;
A
#
# COMPACT_ATOMS: atom_id res chain seq x y z
N ILE A 1 29.44 5.90 13.43
CA ILE A 1 28.03 5.70 13.02
C ILE A 1 27.90 5.63 11.49
N ARG A 2 28.21 6.68 10.72
CA ARG A 2 28.05 6.67 9.25
C ARG A 2 28.79 5.50 8.55
N ALA A 3 30.03 5.22 8.96
CA ALA A 3 30.80 4.08 8.43
C ALA A 3 30.17 2.70 8.73
N TRP A 4 29.35 2.59 9.79
CA TRP A 4 28.64 1.35 10.11
C TRP A 4 27.42 1.14 9.22
N MET A 5 26.76 2.22 8.79
CA MET A 5 25.53 2.16 7.98
C MET A 5 25.79 1.54 6.60
N GLY A 6 26.95 1.81 6.00
CA GLY A 6 27.33 1.38 4.66
C GLY A 6 28.00 2.51 3.88
N ASP A 7 28.45 2.19 2.66
CA ASP A 7 29.07 3.15 1.76
C ASP A 7 28.02 3.82 0.86
N VAL A 8 27.74 5.08 1.17
CA VAL A 8 26.88 5.97 0.39
C VAL A 8 27.67 7.08 -0.32
N ALA A 9 29.01 7.01 -0.33
CA ALA A 9 29.86 8.07 -0.88
C ALA A 9 29.65 8.26 -2.39
N HIS A 10 29.43 7.16 -3.11
CA HIS A 10 29.13 7.15 -4.55
C HIS A 10 27.83 7.88 -4.93
N ILE A 11 26.94 8.14 -3.97
CA ILE A 11 25.66 8.82 -4.21
C ILE A 11 25.89 10.34 -4.36
N PRO A 12 25.59 10.93 -5.53
CA PRO A 12 25.90 12.33 -5.78
C PRO A 12 24.87 13.30 -5.20
N ASN A 13 23.59 12.92 -5.11
CA ASN A 13 22.53 13.78 -4.58
C ASN A 13 22.42 13.63 -3.04
N VAL A 14 22.48 14.75 -2.31
CA VAL A 14 22.42 14.75 -0.84
C VAL A 14 21.09 14.23 -0.30
N GLY A 15 19.96 14.58 -0.92
CA GLY A 15 18.64 14.08 -0.55
C GLY A 15 18.55 12.57 -0.70
N TYR A 16 18.99 12.04 -1.85
CA TYR A 16 19.06 10.61 -2.07
C TYR A 16 19.98 9.92 -1.06
N LYS A 17 21.15 10.49 -0.77
CA LYS A 17 22.11 9.98 0.24
C LYS A 17 21.47 9.93 1.63
N MET A 18 20.80 10.99 2.05
CA MET A 18 20.07 11.07 3.32
C MET A 18 18.93 10.04 3.38
N ALA A 19 18.17 9.86 2.31
CA ALA A 19 17.12 8.84 2.22
C ALA A 19 17.71 7.42 2.35
N ARG A 20 18.91 7.18 1.83
CA ARG A 20 19.63 5.89 1.99
C ARG A 20 20.12 5.67 3.42
N MET A 21 20.69 6.68 4.07
CA MET A 21 21.03 6.62 5.50
C MET A 21 19.79 6.42 6.39
N GLY A 22 18.65 7.03 6.01
CA GLY A 22 17.38 6.88 6.70
C GLY A 22 16.87 5.43 6.80
N GLN A 23 17.26 4.57 5.86
CA GLN A 23 16.84 3.17 5.87
C GLN A 23 17.35 2.39 7.09
N CYS A 24 18.52 2.74 7.61
CA CYS A 24 19.10 2.13 8.82
C CYS A 24 18.31 2.45 10.10
N PHE A 25 17.34 3.37 10.01
CA PHE A 25 16.44 3.73 11.10
C PHE A 25 15.01 3.21 10.88
N SER A 26 14.81 2.33 9.89
CA SER A 26 13.54 1.64 9.72
C SER A 26 13.23 0.81 10.96
N SER A 27 11.99 0.83 11.44
CA SER A 27 11.56 -0.12 12.48
C SER A 27 11.48 -1.52 11.85
N THR A 28 12.38 -2.40 12.27
CA THR A 28 12.53 -3.76 11.76
C THR A 28 12.65 -4.77 12.89
N GLU A 29 12.31 -6.01 12.58
CA GLU A 29 12.60 -7.17 13.44
C GLU A 29 13.77 -7.97 12.84
N ASP A 30 14.84 -8.14 13.61
CA ASP A 30 15.99 -8.95 13.21
C ASP A 30 15.68 -10.45 13.29
N THR A 31 16.02 -11.22 12.26
CA THR A 31 15.59 -12.62 12.14
C THR A 31 16.76 -13.59 12.02
N VAL A 32 17.25 -13.79 10.79
CA VAL A 32 18.26 -14.79 10.42
C VAL A 32 19.43 -14.10 9.73
N ARG A 33 20.63 -14.67 9.88
CA ARG A 33 21.81 -14.23 9.12
C ARG A 33 21.91 -15.00 7.81
N VAL A 34 22.16 -14.27 6.73
CA VAL A 34 22.40 -14.82 5.39
C VAL A 34 23.76 -14.31 4.93
N PRO A 35 24.85 -15.09 5.08
CA PRO A 35 26.18 -14.63 4.73
C PRO A 35 26.30 -14.38 3.22
N MET A 36 26.86 -13.22 2.84
CA MET A 36 26.97 -12.77 1.44
C MET A 36 27.79 -13.72 0.56
N ASP A 37 28.88 -14.29 1.11
CA ASP A 37 29.85 -15.09 0.35
C ASP A 37 29.55 -16.59 0.37
N SER A 38 28.46 -17.02 1.01
CA SER A 38 28.13 -18.43 1.19
C SER A 38 27.46 -19.09 -0.03
N GLY A 39 27.12 -18.31 -1.06
CA GLY A 39 26.30 -18.75 -2.19
C GLY A 39 24.80 -18.87 -1.91
N ALA A 40 24.38 -18.65 -0.65
CA ALA A 40 22.98 -18.56 -0.24
C ALA A 40 22.32 -17.30 -0.79
N LYS A 41 23.03 -16.16 -0.76
CA LYS A 41 22.62 -14.91 -1.40
C LYS A 41 23.12 -14.87 -2.85
N ARG A 42 22.24 -14.48 -3.78
CA ARG A 42 22.57 -14.30 -5.20
C ARG A 42 21.88 -13.07 -5.75
N ASP A 43 22.57 -12.35 -6.63
CA ASP A 43 21.98 -11.25 -7.38
C ASP A 43 21.46 -11.73 -8.73
N LEU A 44 20.33 -11.17 -9.13
CA LEU A 44 19.69 -11.37 -10.41
C LEU A 44 19.57 -10.03 -11.14
N PRO A 45 19.65 -10.03 -12.48
CA PRO A 45 19.33 -8.84 -13.25
C PRO A 45 17.84 -8.51 -13.09
N ASP A 46 17.49 -7.25 -13.26
CA ASP A 46 16.09 -6.84 -13.32
C ASP A 46 15.38 -7.34 -14.59
N ILE A 47 14.09 -7.63 -14.46
CA ILE A 47 13.22 -7.93 -15.59
C ILE A 47 12.74 -6.61 -16.17
N VAL A 48 13.13 -6.36 -17.42
CA VAL A 48 12.84 -5.11 -18.13
C VAL A 48 11.97 -5.35 -19.35
N GLY A 49 11.16 -4.35 -19.72
CA GLY A 49 10.28 -4.42 -20.87
C GLY A 49 9.60 -3.09 -21.18
N GLY A 50 8.83 -3.04 -22.25
CA GLY A 50 8.18 -1.79 -22.68
C GLY A 50 9.18 -0.65 -22.93
N ARG A 51 8.67 0.57 -23.10
CA ARG A 51 9.48 1.78 -23.18
C ARG A 51 8.76 2.97 -22.58
N HIS A 52 9.47 3.73 -21.76
CA HIS A 52 8.98 4.97 -21.20
C HIS A 52 8.71 5.99 -22.33
N PRO A 53 7.55 6.65 -22.37
CA PRO A 53 7.13 7.44 -23.54
C PRO A 53 7.95 8.71 -23.77
N VAL A 54 8.74 9.15 -22.79
CA VAL A 54 9.54 10.39 -22.90
C VAL A 54 11.04 10.09 -23.03
N SER A 55 11.57 9.20 -22.19
CA SER A 55 13.00 8.88 -22.16
C SER A 55 13.38 7.71 -23.07
N GLU A 56 12.39 6.95 -23.54
CA GLU A 56 12.55 5.70 -24.31
C GLU A 56 13.30 4.57 -23.59
N ASN A 57 13.65 4.77 -22.31
CA ASN A 57 14.26 3.76 -21.46
C ASN A 57 13.28 2.60 -21.23
N PRO A 58 13.75 1.35 -21.13
CA PRO A 58 12.90 0.23 -20.77
C PRO A 58 12.40 0.39 -19.33
N TYR A 59 11.15 0.00 -19.08
CA TYR A 59 10.62 -0.07 -17.72
C TYR A 59 11.19 -1.29 -16.98
N ILE A 60 11.29 -1.18 -15.66
CA ILE A 60 11.66 -2.28 -14.77
C ILE A 60 10.39 -2.89 -14.19
N PHE A 61 10.05 -4.12 -14.58
CA PHE A 61 8.88 -4.85 -14.07
C PHE A 61 9.12 -5.41 -12.67
N SER A 62 10.38 -5.71 -12.34
CA SER A 62 10.78 -6.31 -11.08
C SER A 62 11.28 -5.32 -10.04
N ASP A 63 10.89 -4.04 -10.13
CA ASP A 63 11.51 -2.99 -9.31
C ASP A 63 11.18 -3.22 -7.83
N GLY A 64 12.20 -3.59 -7.06
CA GLY A 64 12.10 -3.74 -5.61
C GLY A 64 11.71 -5.14 -5.14
N ILE A 65 11.59 -6.14 -6.01
CA ILE A 65 11.15 -7.50 -5.64
C ILE A 65 12.17 -8.59 -5.98
N GLY A 66 12.45 -9.45 -5.01
CA GLY A 66 13.27 -10.65 -5.15
C GLY A 66 12.53 -11.92 -4.74
N MET A 67 13.27 -13.00 -4.57
CA MET A 67 12.73 -14.31 -4.19
C MET A 67 13.43 -14.88 -2.95
N ILE A 68 12.67 -15.65 -2.18
CA ILE A 68 13.17 -16.39 -1.03
C ILE A 68 12.74 -17.85 -1.09
N SER A 69 13.66 -18.74 -0.74
CA SER A 69 13.39 -20.17 -0.60
C SER A 69 12.48 -20.48 0.57
N LYS A 70 11.76 -21.60 0.48
CA LYS A 70 10.87 -22.05 1.56
C LYS A 70 11.62 -22.35 2.86
N SER A 71 12.80 -22.97 2.80
CA SER A 71 13.55 -23.33 4.01
C SER A 71 14.03 -22.08 4.75
N LEU A 72 14.56 -21.09 4.03
CA LEU A 72 15.00 -19.84 4.64
C LEU A 72 13.82 -19.05 5.21
N LEU A 73 12.71 -18.95 4.48
CA LEU A 73 11.51 -18.26 4.96
C LEU A 73 10.91 -18.94 6.20
N THR A 74 10.98 -20.27 6.29
CA THR A 74 10.51 -21.00 7.48
C THR A 74 11.34 -20.61 8.71
N LYS A 75 12.67 -20.50 8.57
CA LYS A 75 13.55 -20.03 9.67
C LYS A 75 13.22 -18.60 10.09
N VAL A 76 12.91 -17.72 9.14
CA VAL A 76 12.42 -16.36 9.42
C VAL A 76 11.12 -16.42 10.25
N CYS A 77 10.17 -17.26 9.86
CA CYS A 77 8.89 -17.42 10.57
C CYS A 77 9.07 -17.92 12.00
N GLU A 78 9.94 -18.90 12.21
CA GLU A 78 10.25 -19.43 13.55
C GLU A 78 10.83 -18.35 14.47
N ARG A 79 11.69 -17.46 13.93
CA ARG A 79 12.27 -16.34 14.69
C ARG A 79 11.24 -15.26 15.03
N LEU A 80 10.31 -14.99 14.12
CA LEU A 80 9.19 -14.05 14.32
C LEU A 80 8.03 -14.64 15.14
N GLY A 81 8.05 -15.95 15.44
CA GLY A 81 6.94 -16.63 16.12
C GLY A 81 5.65 -16.70 15.30
N LEU A 82 5.73 -16.69 13.96
CA LEU A 82 4.57 -16.75 13.08
C LEU A 82 4.01 -18.18 13.02
N ALA A 83 2.69 -18.32 13.14
CA ALA A 83 2.01 -19.61 13.08
C ALA A 83 1.98 -20.23 11.68
N GLU A 84 1.98 -19.39 10.64
CA GLU A 84 1.98 -19.82 9.23
C GLU A 84 3.07 -19.08 8.46
N VAL A 85 3.60 -19.74 7.42
CA VAL A 85 4.59 -19.16 6.52
C VAL A 85 3.88 -18.18 5.57
N PRO A 86 4.26 -16.88 5.55
CA PRO A 86 3.68 -15.89 4.65
C PRO A 86 4.13 -16.17 3.20
N SER A 87 3.43 -15.60 2.23
CA SER A 87 3.80 -15.69 0.82
C SER A 87 4.82 -14.62 0.40
N ALA A 88 4.87 -13.49 1.10
CA ALA A 88 5.85 -12.44 0.85
C ALA A 88 6.26 -11.71 2.13
N ILE A 89 7.45 -11.12 2.11
CA ILE A 89 8.01 -10.34 3.21
C ILE A 89 8.67 -9.06 2.68
N GLN A 90 8.49 -7.95 3.37
CA GLN A 90 9.22 -6.71 3.15
C GLN A 90 10.48 -6.72 4.00
N ILE A 91 11.63 -6.39 3.40
CA ILE A 91 12.93 -6.60 4.02
C ILE A 91 13.81 -5.35 4.05
N ARG A 92 14.77 -5.38 4.96
CA ARG A 92 16.05 -4.67 4.88
C ARG A 92 17.16 -5.72 5.02
N TYR A 93 18.16 -5.64 4.15
CA TYR A 93 19.28 -6.58 4.17
C TYR A 93 20.51 -5.91 3.56
N ALA A 94 21.49 -5.52 4.37
CA ALA A 94 22.80 -5.07 3.88
C ALA A 94 22.78 -4.04 2.72
N GLY A 95 21.96 -2.99 2.85
CA GLY A 95 21.80 -1.96 1.81
C GLY A 95 20.76 -2.29 0.74
N TYR A 96 20.23 -3.50 0.73
CA TYR A 96 19.06 -3.90 -0.04
C TYR A 96 17.77 -3.50 0.69
N LYS A 97 16.83 -2.95 -0.07
CA LYS A 97 15.46 -2.66 0.34
C LYS A 97 14.51 -3.21 -0.72
N GLY A 98 13.47 -3.90 -0.25
CA GLY A 98 12.38 -4.32 -1.12
C GLY A 98 11.51 -5.41 -0.52
N MET A 99 10.88 -6.16 -1.40
CA MET A 99 10.06 -7.33 -1.10
C MET A 99 10.79 -8.62 -1.49
N LEU A 100 10.43 -9.73 -0.85
CA LEU A 100 10.76 -11.08 -1.29
C LEU A 100 9.49 -11.91 -1.38
N CYS A 101 9.28 -12.59 -2.50
CA CYS A 101 8.21 -13.56 -2.65
C CYS A 101 8.74 -15.00 -2.48
N LEU A 102 7.94 -15.86 -1.85
CA LEU A 102 8.24 -17.28 -1.72
C LEU A 102 8.28 -17.93 -3.11
N ASN A 103 9.44 -18.48 -3.48
CA ASN A 103 9.57 -19.36 -4.64
C ASN A 103 9.76 -20.82 -4.17
N PRO A 104 8.75 -21.70 -4.38
CA PRO A 104 8.81 -23.11 -3.97
C PRO A 104 9.87 -23.95 -4.69
N GLU A 105 10.38 -23.51 -5.83
CA GLU A 105 11.35 -24.26 -6.64
C GLU A 105 12.78 -24.15 -6.10
N LEU A 106 13.06 -23.10 -5.34
CA LEU A 106 14.37 -22.86 -4.74
C LEU A 106 14.69 -23.91 -3.67
N GLN A 107 15.88 -24.51 -3.80
CA GLN A 107 16.34 -25.59 -2.94
C GLN A 107 17.37 -25.10 -1.92
N GLY A 108 17.23 -25.58 -0.68
CA GLY A 108 18.05 -25.12 0.43
C GLY A 108 17.82 -23.64 0.75
N ASP A 109 18.70 -23.05 1.56
CA ASP A 109 18.58 -21.66 1.97
C ASP A 109 19.09 -20.73 0.89
N GLN A 110 18.16 -20.20 0.10
CA GLN A 110 18.45 -19.26 -0.98
C GLN A 110 17.68 -17.94 -0.80
N LEU A 111 18.40 -16.86 -1.08
CA LEU A 111 17.96 -15.47 -1.11
C LEU A 111 18.39 -14.86 -2.46
N LEU A 112 17.44 -14.55 -3.33
CA LEU A 112 17.69 -13.96 -4.65
C LEU A 112 17.23 -12.51 -4.63
N LEU A 113 18.18 -11.58 -4.83
CA LEU A 113 17.95 -10.14 -4.82
C LEU A 113 18.16 -9.57 -6.21
N ARG A 114 17.53 -8.44 -6.53
CA ARG A 114 17.69 -7.78 -7.83
C ARG A 114 18.49 -6.50 -7.73
N GLU A 115 19.02 -6.05 -8.86
CA GLU A 115 19.83 -4.83 -8.95
C GLU A 115 19.09 -3.60 -8.41
N SER A 116 17.82 -3.42 -8.78
CA SER A 116 17.04 -2.28 -8.28
C SER A 116 16.86 -2.29 -6.76
N MET A 117 16.92 -3.45 -6.10
CA MET A 117 16.82 -3.55 -4.65
C MET A 117 18.07 -3.03 -3.93
N ASN A 118 19.24 -3.09 -4.57
CA ASN A 118 20.52 -2.66 -4.00
C ASN A 118 20.60 -1.12 -4.00
N LYS A 119 20.47 -0.49 -2.83
CA LYS A 119 20.44 0.96 -2.73
C LYS A 119 21.78 1.58 -2.37
N PHE A 120 22.67 0.80 -1.72
CA PHE A 120 24.05 1.17 -1.39
C PHE A 120 24.81 -0.08 -0.92
N HIS A 121 26.14 -0.04 -1.02
CA HIS A 121 26.97 -1.17 -0.56
C HIS A 121 27.11 -1.18 0.97
N CYS A 122 26.90 -2.33 1.60
CA CYS A 122 27.11 -2.51 3.02
C CYS A 122 27.74 -3.88 3.28
N SER A 123 28.86 -3.91 4.00
CA SER A 123 29.61 -5.12 4.34
C SER A 123 29.62 -5.41 5.86
N THR A 124 28.96 -4.56 6.65
CA THR A 124 28.99 -4.60 8.12
C THR A 124 27.87 -5.44 8.73
N SER A 125 26.86 -5.82 7.94
CA SER A 125 25.70 -6.61 8.38
C SER A 125 25.31 -7.63 7.33
N ASP A 126 25.02 -8.85 7.78
CA ASP A 126 24.46 -9.96 7.00
C ASP A 126 23.10 -10.41 7.57
N SER A 127 22.48 -9.59 8.42
CA SER A 127 21.18 -9.86 9.02
C SER A 127 20.05 -9.55 8.05
N LEU A 128 19.12 -10.49 7.94
CA LEU A 128 17.86 -10.30 7.24
C LEU A 128 16.83 -9.73 8.23
N GLU A 129 16.45 -8.48 8.01
CA GLU A 129 15.52 -7.76 8.87
C GLU A 129 14.16 -7.62 8.19
N ILE A 130 13.09 -7.87 8.94
CA ILE A 130 11.72 -7.89 8.42
C ILE A 130 10.98 -6.62 8.85
N VAL A 131 10.37 -5.95 7.87
CA VAL A 131 9.51 -4.78 8.09
C VAL A 131 8.05 -5.21 8.19
N ARG A 132 7.63 -6.12 7.31
CA ARG A 132 6.22 -6.52 7.16
C ARG A 132 6.13 -7.89 6.49
N VAL A 133 5.05 -8.61 6.76
CA VAL A 133 4.74 -9.91 6.11
C VAL A 133 3.41 -9.84 5.40
N SER A 134 3.17 -10.68 4.39
CA SER A 134 1.86 -10.81 3.74
C SER A 134 0.83 -11.36 4.73
N ALA A 135 -0.34 -10.73 4.80
CA ALA A 135 -1.42 -11.10 5.70
C ALA A 135 -2.75 -10.55 5.18
N PRO A 136 -3.90 -11.14 5.55
CA PRO A 136 -5.20 -10.57 5.22
C PRO A 136 -5.35 -9.19 5.89
N ARG A 137 -5.54 -8.13 5.09
CA ARG A 137 -5.79 -6.78 5.60
C ARG A 137 -7.10 -6.23 5.06
N PRO A 138 -7.98 -5.70 5.93
CA PRO A 138 -9.19 -5.03 5.48
C PRO A 138 -8.82 -3.78 4.70
N VAL A 139 -9.74 -3.35 3.84
CA VAL A 139 -9.59 -2.10 3.10
C VAL A 139 -10.75 -1.16 3.37
N PHE A 140 -10.41 0.12 3.47
CA PHE A 140 -11.36 1.20 3.63
C PHE A 140 -11.21 2.14 2.45
N LEU A 141 -12.34 2.51 1.86
CA LEU A 141 -12.40 3.64 0.96
C LEU A 141 -12.01 4.91 1.73
N ASN A 142 -11.44 5.87 1.03
CA ASN A 142 -11.07 7.17 1.58
C ASN A 142 -11.56 8.27 0.63
N ARG A 143 -11.54 9.52 1.08
CA ARG A 143 -12.06 10.65 0.29
C ARG A 143 -11.49 10.73 -1.13
N PRO A 144 -10.15 10.65 -1.37
CA PRO A 144 -9.61 10.62 -2.72
C PRO A 144 -10.16 9.49 -3.59
N LEU A 145 -10.19 8.25 -3.07
CA LEU A 145 -10.69 7.09 -3.82
C LEU A 145 -12.18 7.20 -4.12
N ILE A 146 -13.01 7.63 -3.15
CA ILE A 146 -14.44 7.87 -3.34
C ILE A 146 -14.65 8.94 -4.43
N THR A 147 -13.86 10.02 -4.40
CA THR A 147 -13.92 11.09 -5.41
C THR A 147 -13.61 10.53 -6.80
N ILE A 148 -12.56 9.73 -6.95
CA ILE A 148 -12.19 9.15 -8.24
C ILE A 148 -13.30 8.21 -8.75
N LEU A 149 -13.81 7.33 -7.89
CA LEU A 149 -14.83 6.36 -8.27
C LEU A 149 -16.15 7.02 -8.66
N GLU A 150 -16.63 8.01 -7.89
CA GLU A 150 -17.85 8.75 -8.23
C GLU A 150 -17.72 9.44 -9.59
N GLN A 151 -16.58 10.07 -9.84
CA GLN A 151 -16.36 10.83 -11.07
C GLN A 151 -16.04 9.95 -12.28
N LEU A 152 -15.56 8.72 -12.07
CA LEU A 152 -15.53 7.68 -13.10
C LEU A 152 -16.91 7.05 -13.34
N GLY A 153 -17.93 7.37 -12.54
CA GLY A 153 -19.32 7.01 -12.77
C GLY A 153 -19.92 5.99 -11.80
N VAL A 154 -19.25 5.65 -10.70
CA VAL A 154 -19.82 4.79 -9.65
C VAL A 154 -20.97 5.54 -8.96
N PRO A 155 -22.20 4.99 -8.90
CA PRO A 155 -23.34 5.70 -8.33
C PRO A 155 -23.20 5.97 -6.82
N ALA A 156 -23.61 7.17 -6.37
CA ALA A 156 -23.60 7.58 -4.95
C ALA A 156 -24.24 6.55 -4.00
N ARG A 157 -25.33 5.91 -4.43
CA ARG A 157 -26.05 4.88 -3.66
C ARG A 157 -25.16 3.70 -3.25
N VAL A 158 -24.11 3.38 -4.00
CA VAL A 158 -23.18 2.28 -3.68
C VAL A 158 -22.41 2.61 -2.40
N PHE A 159 -21.84 3.81 -2.33
CA PHE A 159 -21.10 4.28 -1.15
C PHE A 159 -22.01 4.39 0.07
N MET A 160 -23.21 4.95 -0.10
CA MET A 160 -24.19 5.06 0.99
C MET A 160 -24.59 3.69 1.52
N ARG A 161 -24.80 2.70 0.64
CA ARG A 161 -25.11 1.32 1.04
C ARG A 161 -23.96 0.68 1.80
N LEU A 162 -22.70 0.86 1.35
CA LEU A 162 -21.52 0.36 2.06
C LEU A 162 -21.38 1.01 3.44
N GLN A 163 -21.53 2.33 3.53
CA GLN A 163 -21.53 3.06 4.80
C GLN A 163 -22.64 2.57 5.74
N GLN A 164 -23.86 2.42 5.24
CA GLN A 164 -24.99 1.93 6.02
C GLN A 164 -24.76 0.51 6.52
N ASN A 165 -24.27 -0.39 5.66
CA ASN A 165 -23.94 -1.76 6.04
C ASN A 165 -22.87 -1.81 7.13
N MET A 166 -21.83 -0.96 7.04
CA MET A 166 -20.80 -0.85 8.06
C MET A 166 -21.38 -0.41 9.41
N VAL A 167 -22.25 0.62 9.43
CA VAL A 167 -22.91 1.08 10.67
C VAL A 167 -23.82 -0.01 11.25
N LEU A 168 -24.62 -0.68 10.41
CA LEU A 168 -25.49 -1.77 10.86
C LEU A 168 -24.71 -2.92 11.48
N GLN A 169 -23.60 -3.35 10.86
CA GLN A 169 -22.74 -4.40 11.43
C GLN A 169 -22.17 -4.02 12.81
N LEU A 170 -21.80 -2.74 12.99
CA LEU A 170 -21.32 -2.24 14.28
C LEU A 170 -22.45 -2.20 15.32
N CYS A 171 -23.67 -1.84 14.92
CA CYS A 171 -24.85 -1.86 15.80
C CYS A 171 -25.24 -3.29 16.19
N ASP A 172 -25.26 -4.23 15.23
CA ASP A 172 -25.61 -5.63 15.46
C ASP A 172 -24.63 -6.33 16.41
N ALA A 173 -23.37 -5.88 16.45
CA ALA A 173 -22.36 -6.36 17.39
C ALA A 173 -22.72 -6.09 18.87
N PHE A 174 -23.66 -5.19 19.17
CA PHE A 174 -24.15 -4.97 20.55
C PHE A 174 -25.18 -5.99 21.01
N VAL A 175 -25.76 -6.78 20.10
CA VAL A 175 -26.85 -7.73 20.39
C VAL A 175 -26.56 -9.15 19.92
N ASN A 176 -25.48 -9.34 19.16
CA ASN A 176 -25.04 -10.65 18.68
C ASN A 176 -23.56 -10.88 19.06
N ASP A 177 -23.32 -11.89 19.91
CA ASP A 177 -21.98 -12.21 20.39
C ASP A 177 -21.01 -12.62 19.26
N ASP A 178 -21.48 -13.13 18.12
CA ASP A 178 -20.60 -13.61 17.04
C ASP A 178 -20.07 -12.41 16.26
N LEU A 179 -20.96 -11.45 16.05
CA LEU A 179 -20.62 -10.16 15.47
C LEU A 179 -19.75 -9.34 16.44
N ALA A 180 -20.02 -9.40 17.75
CA ALA A 180 -19.16 -8.81 18.77
C ALA A 180 -17.72 -9.35 18.68
N LEU A 181 -17.56 -10.67 18.59
CA LEU A 181 -16.24 -11.30 18.40
C LEU A 181 -15.57 -10.84 17.11
N ARG A 182 -16.32 -10.75 16.00
CA ARG A 182 -15.77 -10.34 14.71
C ARG A 182 -15.29 -8.88 14.74
N VAL A 183 -16.10 -7.99 15.31
CA VAL A 183 -15.77 -6.55 15.42
C VAL A 183 -14.61 -6.32 16.37
N LEU A 184 -14.58 -7.01 17.52
CA LEU A 184 -13.53 -6.81 18.52
C LEU A 184 -12.21 -7.54 18.20
N GLY A 185 -12.28 -8.69 17.52
CA GLY A 185 -11.14 -9.57 17.27
C GLY A 185 -9.89 -8.85 16.75
N PRO A 186 -9.99 -8.06 15.66
CA PRO A 186 -8.87 -7.31 15.11
C PRO A 186 -8.25 -6.27 16.06
N HIS A 187 -9.04 -5.73 16.99
CA HIS A 187 -8.57 -4.71 17.95
C HIS A 187 -7.93 -5.33 19.20
N LEU A 188 -8.26 -6.58 19.52
CA LEU A 188 -7.88 -7.24 20.76
C LEU A 188 -6.83 -8.34 20.59
N SER A 189 -6.41 -8.63 19.35
CA SER A 189 -5.35 -9.60 19.06
C SER A 189 -4.05 -9.30 19.82
N SER A 190 -3.74 -8.02 20.03
CA SER A 190 -2.54 -7.58 20.78
C SER A 190 -2.70 -7.64 22.30
N PHE A 191 -3.93 -7.76 22.83
CA PHE A 191 -4.22 -7.78 24.27
C PHE A 191 -4.38 -9.20 24.83
N CYS A 192 -4.18 -10.23 24.01
CA CYS A 192 -4.26 -11.65 24.39
C CYS A 192 -5.57 -12.04 25.11
N LEU A 193 -6.66 -11.30 24.92
CA LEU A 193 -7.97 -11.63 25.50
C LEU A 193 -8.60 -12.78 24.72
N PRO A 194 -8.80 -13.97 25.32
CA PRO A 194 -9.28 -15.15 24.60
C PRO A 194 -10.82 -15.12 24.46
N LEU A 195 -11.38 -14.05 23.88
CA LEU A 195 -12.82 -13.84 23.81
C LEU A 195 -13.56 -14.99 23.13
N ALA A 196 -12.97 -15.55 22.07
CA ALA A 196 -13.52 -16.71 21.37
C ALA A 196 -13.68 -17.90 22.33
N LYS A 197 -12.65 -18.21 23.12
CA LYS A 197 -12.70 -19.28 24.14
C LYS A 197 -13.69 -18.97 25.24
N LEU A 198 -13.73 -17.74 25.74
CA LEU A 198 -14.66 -17.32 26.79
C LEU A 198 -16.12 -17.48 26.33
N ARG A 199 -16.42 -17.09 25.09
CA ARG A 199 -17.73 -17.33 24.50
C ARG A 199 -18.06 -18.83 24.39
N HIS A 200 -17.12 -19.66 23.95
CA HIS A 200 -17.31 -21.11 23.89
C HIS A 200 -17.55 -21.73 25.27
N LEU A 201 -17.04 -21.11 26.34
CA LEU A 201 -17.30 -21.48 27.74
C LEU A 201 -18.63 -20.92 28.28
N GLY A 202 -19.42 -20.23 27.45
CA GLY A 202 -20.75 -19.73 27.79
C GLY A 202 -20.79 -18.27 28.26
N LEU A 203 -19.70 -17.50 28.13
CA LEU A 203 -19.73 -16.08 28.44
C LEU A 203 -20.56 -15.33 27.40
N ALA A 204 -21.64 -14.69 27.84
CA ALA A 204 -22.44 -13.77 27.03
C ALA A 204 -21.68 -12.45 26.84
N LEU A 205 -21.00 -12.30 25.72
CA LEU A 205 -20.09 -11.18 25.45
C LEU A 205 -20.82 -9.84 25.43
N THR A 206 -21.99 -9.81 24.80
CA THR A 206 -22.82 -8.60 24.68
C THR A 206 -23.45 -8.16 26.01
N CYS A 207 -23.48 -9.03 27.02
CA CYS A 207 -23.95 -8.72 28.37
C CYS A 207 -22.84 -8.30 29.33
N GLU A 208 -21.58 -8.66 29.05
CA GLU A 208 -20.46 -8.39 29.93
C GLU A 208 -20.06 -6.88 29.88
N PRO A 209 -20.10 -6.14 31.00
CA PRO A 209 -19.89 -4.69 30.99
C PRO A 209 -18.56 -4.20 30.40
N PHE A 210 -17.46 -4.93 30.61
CA PHE A 210 -16.17 -4.56 30.04
C PHE A 210 -16.15 -4.74 28.51
N ILE A 211 -16.64 -5.88 27.99
CA ILE A 211 -16.79 -6.12 26.54
C ILE A 211 -17.72 -5.10 25.90
N ARG A 212 -18.84 -4.75 26.55
CA ARG A 212 -19.73 -3.68 26.07
C ARG A 212 -19.02 -2.35 25.97
N SER A 213 -18.18 -2.01 26.95
CA SER A 213 -17.40 -0.77 26.94
C SER A 213 -16.38 -0.75 25.80
N LEU A 214 -15.76 -1.89 25.49
CA LEU A 214 -14.89 -2.05 24.32
C LEU A 214 -15.66 -1.89 23.00
N LEU A 215 -16.85 -2.47 22.89
CA LEU A 215 -17.71 -2.30 21.70
C LEU A 215 -18.08 -0.82 21.49
N VAL A 216 -18.43 -0.09 22.55
CA VAL A 216 -18.68 1.36 22.46
C VAL A 216 -17.44 2.11 21.98
N ALA A 217 -16.25 1.77 22.47
CA ALA A 217 -15.01 2.41 22.04
C ALA A 217 -14.71 2.15 20.55
N VAL A 218 -14.86 0.91 20.09
CA VAL A 218 -14.67 0.54 18.67
C VAL A 218 -15.73 1.22 17.79
N TYR A 219 -16.99 1.21 18.20
CA TYR A 219 -18.08 1.91 17.51
C TYR A 219 -17.78 3.40 17.34
N ASN A 220 -17.42 4.08 18.43
CA ASN A 220 -17.12 5.51 18.39
C ASN A 220 -15.91 5.82 17.50
N SER A 221 -14.88 4.97 17.53
CA SER A 221 -13.70 5.11 16.66
C SER A 221 -14.06 4.94 15.18
N ALA A 222 -14.84 3.91 14.85
CA ALA A 222 -15.28 3.64 13.49
C ALA A 222 -16.20 4.73 12.95
N VAL A 223 -17.17 5.21 13.75
CA VAL A 223 -18.06 6.31 13.38
C VAL A 223 -17.29 7.63 13.23
N ALA A 224 -16.29 7.90 14.07
CA ALA A 224 -15.41 9.05 13.89
C ALA A 224 -14.60 8.95 12.58
N GLY A 225 -14.13 7.75 12.23
CA GLY A 225 -13.47 7.49 10.94
C GLY A 225 -14.40 7.74 9.75
N LEU A 226 -15.65 7.30 9.82
CA LEU A 226 -16.68 7.58 8.81
C LEU A 226 -16.92 9.08 8.67
N LYS A 227 -17.20 9.79 9.78
CA LYS A 227 -17.51 11.22 9.77
C LYS A 227 -16.34 12.08 9.26
N HIS A 228 -15.16 11.89 9.84
CA HIS A 228 -14.03 12.80 9.61
C HIS A 228 -13.15 12.43 8.42
N LYS A 229 -13.23 11.18 7.94
CA LYS A 229 -12.34 10.66 6.89
C LYS A 229 -13.05 9.88 5.80
N SER A 230 -14.37 9.69 5.91
CA SER A 230 -15.16 8.88 4.98
C SER A 230 -14.58 7.47 4.83
N GLN A 231 -14.09 6.89 5.94
CA GLN A 231 -13.47 5.57 5.98
C GLN A 231 -14.54 4.46 5.89
N ILE A 232 -15.02 4.21 4.68
CA ILE A 232 -16.06 3.21 4.42
C ILE A 232 -15.40 1.86 4.19
N ALA A 233 -15.70 0.87 5.02
CA ALA A 233 -15.19 -0.48 4.86
C ALA A 233 -15.74 -1.13 3.57
N VAL A 234 -14.86 -1.82 2.84
CA VAL A 234 -15.26 -2.78 1.79
C VAL A 234 -15.34 -4.17 2.41
N PRO A 235 -16.33 -5.02 2.06
CA PRO A 235 -16.43 -6.37 2.62
C PRO A 235 -15.12 -7.17 2.46
N GLU A 236 -14.67 -7.85 3.51
CA GLU A 236 -13.34 -8.50 3.54
C GLU A 236 -13.19 -9.67 2.56
N ASP A 237 -14.32 -10.21 2.08
CA ASP A 237 -14.38 -11.23 1.05
C ASP A 237 -14.28 -10.64 -0.35
N THR A 238 -14.69 -9.39 -0.57
CA THR A 238 -14.61 -8.69 -1.86
C THR A 238 -13.58 -7.57 -1.91
N GLY A 239 -12.90 -7.23 -0.82
CA GLY A 239 -11.91 -6.15 -0.80
C GLY A 239 -10.78 -6.39 0.20
N ARG A 240 -9.52 -6.26 -0.25
CA ARG A 240 -8.32 -6.35 0.62
C ARG A 240 -7.26 -5.35 0.24
N ASN A 241 -6.45 -4.97 1.23
CA ASN A 241 -5.17 -4.30 0.98
C ASN A 241 -4.08 -5.37 0.95
N MET A 242 -3.31 -5.46 -0.14
CA MET A 242 -2.39 -6.57 -0.41
C MET A 242 -1.01 -6.05 -0.76
N LEU A 243 0.04 -6.79 -0.40
CA LEU A 243 1.39 -6.49 -0.89
C LEU A 243 1.50 -6.86 -2.37
N GLY A 244 2.15 -6.02 -3.16
CA GLY A 244 2.48 -6.33 -4.55
C GLY A 244 3.64 -7.31 -4.68
N VAL A 245 3.53 -8.28 -5.58
CA VAL A 245 4.60 -9.19 -5.96
C VAL A 245 4.60 -9.43 -7.47
N LEU A 246 5.66 -10.05 -7.97
CA LEU A 246 5.87 -10.32 -9.40
C LEU A 246 5.57 -11.78 -9.75
N ASP A 247 5.01 -11.99 -10.93
CA ASP A 247 4.92 -13.30 -11.55
C ASP A 247 6.26 -13.76 -12.13
N GLU A 248 7.04 -14.48 -11.32
CA GLU A 248 8.30 -15.09 -11.73
C GLU A 248 8.13 -16.26 -12.72
N THR A 249 6.90 -16.73 -12.96
CA THR A 249 6.62 -17.81 -13.93
C THR A 249 6.43 -17.29 -15.35
N GLY A 250 6.17 -15.99 -15.53
CA GLY A 250 5.91 -15.35 -16.81
C GLY A 250 4.61 -15.79 -17.50
N THR A 251 3.66 -16.32 -16.72
CA THR A 251 2.38 -16.87 -17.21
C THR A 251 1.29 -15.82 -17.35
N LEU A 252 1.26 -14.81 -16.48
CA LEU A 252 0.29 -13.72 -16.56
C LEU A 252 0.58 -12.82 -17.77
N GLU A 253 -0.46 -12.57 -18.58
CA GLU A 253 -0.39 -11.58 -19.67
C GLU A 253 -0.61 -10.16 -19.16
N TYR A 254 -0.22 -9.18 -19.97
CA TYR A 254 -0.48 -7.78 -19.65
C TYR A 254 -1.99 -7.49 -19.62
N GLY A 255 -2.45 -6.87 -18.54
CA GLY A 255 -3.87 -6.67 -18.21
C GLY A 255 -4.42 -7.71 -17.24
N GLN A 256 -3.66 -8.77 -16.94
CA GLN A 256 -4.05 -9.82 -16.00
C GLN A 256 -3.32 -9.69 -14.67
N VAL A 257 -3.96 -10.19 -13.61
CA VAL A 257 -3.38 -10.30 -12.27
C VAL A 257 -3.76 -11.65 -11.65
N PHE A 258 -2.98 -12.11 -10.67
CA PHE A 258 -3.39 -13.21 -9.80
C PHE A 258 -3.54 -12.68 -8.37
N ALA A 259 -4.65 -13.01 -7.71
CA ALA A 259 -4.87 -12.68 -6.31
C ALA A 259 -5.71 -13.78 -5.65
N GLN A 260 -5.36 -14.10 -4.41
CA GLN A 260 -6.04 -15.12 -3.64
C GLN A 260 -6.23 -14.67 -2.19
N PHE A 261 -7.46 -14.75 -1.70
CA PHE A 261 -7.86 -14.32 -0.36
C PHE A 261 -7.84 -15.50 0.60
N SER A 262 -7.02 -15.46 1.64
CA SER A 262 -7.10 -16.44 2.72
C SER A 262 -8.39 -16.29 3.54
N ASP A 263 -9.01 -17.39 3.99
CA ASP A 263 -10.26 -17.31 4.73
C ASP A 263 -10.06 -16.76 6.16
N ILE A 264 -10.62 -15.59 6.44
CA ILE A 264 -10.50 -14.88 7.73
C ILE A 264 -11.49 -15.46 8.76
N ARG A 265 -12.52 -16.19 8.33
CA ARG A 265 -13.68 -16.56 9.18
C ARG A 265 -13.42 -17.70 10.18
N ASN A 266 -12.31 -18.42 10.05
CA ASN A 266 -11.98 -19.54 10.95
C ASN A 266 -10.96 -19.14 12.02
N ASN A 267 -11.45 -18.50 13.08
CA ASN A 267 -10.71 -18.38 14.33
C ASN A 267 -10.89 -19.68 15.14
N GLU A 268 -9.76 -20.32 15.46
CA GLU A 268 -9.54 -21.38 16.45
C GLU A 268 -9.59 -22.88 16.06
N GLN A 269 -10.45 -23.40 15.16
CA GLN A 269 -10.39 -24.86 14.83
C GLN A 269 -9.39 -25.26 13.73
N ALA A 270 -8.89 -24.31 12.94
CA ALA A 270 -8.05 -24.60 11.76
C ALA A 270 -6.54 -24.53 12.03
N SER A 271 -6.08 -24.58 13.28
CA SER A 271 -4.64 -24.64 13.61
C SER A 271 -3.94 -25.93 13.14
N LYS A 272 -4.65 -26.85 12.47
CA LYS A 272 -4.08 -28.03 11.80
C LYS A 272 -4.54 -28.25 10.35
N LEU A 273 -5.53 -27.50 9.84
CA LEU A 273 -5.97 -27.58 8.45
C LEU A 273 -5.72 -26.22 7.78
N ARG A 274 -4.80 -26.20 6.81
CA ARG A 274 -4.49 -25.06 5.92
C ARG A 274 -5.70 -24.14 5.73
N ARG A 275 -5.56 -22.83 6.04
CA ARG A 275 -6.53 -21.82 5.62
C ARG A 275 -6.92 -22.05 4.16
N THR A 276 -8.19 -22.39 3.93
CA THR A 276 -8.79 -22.41 2.61
C THR A 276 -8.63 -21.02 2.03
N ALA A 277 -8.26 -20.94 0.76
CA ALA A 277 -7.98 -19.68 0.10
C ALA A 277 -8.84 -19.61 -1.17
N ARG A 278 -9.45 -18.45 -1.41
CA ARG A 278 -10.34 -18.22 -2.54
C ARG A 278 -9.58 -17.46 -3.61
N VAL A 279 -9.34 -18.11 -4.75
CA VAL A 279 -8.76 -17.47 -5.93
C VAL A 279 -9.80 -16.49 -6.48
N LEU A 280 -9.37 -15.26 -6.77
CA LEU A 280 -10.22 -14.29 -7.47
C LEU A 280 -10.18 -14.59 -8.96
N THR A 281 -11.33 -14.52 -9.61
CA THR A 281 -11.46 -14.68 -11.06
C THR A 281 -12.40 -13.63 -11.62
N GLY A 282 -12.14 -13.16 -12.83
CA GLY A 282 -12.92 -12.11 -13.50
C GLY A 282 -12.40 -10.71 -13.18
N THR A 283 -13.21 -9.69 -13.41
CA THR A 283 -12.77 -8.30 -13.24
C THR A 283 -12.46 -7.99 -11.78
N VAL A 284 -11.31 -7.35 -11.54
CA VAL A 284 -10.95 -6.77 -10.24
C VAL A 284 -10.50 -5.33 -10.44
N MET A 285 -10.86 -4.46 -9.51
CA MET A 285 -10.36 -3.10 -9.44
C MET A 285 -9.16 -3.04 -8.51
N VAL A 286 -8.10 -2.38 -8.95
CA VAL A 286 -6.84 -2.23 -8.23
C VAL A 286 -6.42 -0.76 -8.22
N THR A 287 -5.91 -0.31 -7.08
CA THR A 287 -5.28 1.01 -6.96
C THR A 287 -4.23 1.02 -5.86
N LYS A 288 -3.36 2.02 -5.87
CA LYS A 288 -2.42 2.32 -4.79
C LYS A 288 -2.79 3.66 -4.16
N CYS A 289 -2.83 3.70 -2.83
CA CYS A 289 -3.08 4.94 -2.10
C CYS A 289 -1.76 5.65 -1.75
N PRO A 290 -1.69 6.99 -1.82
CA PRO A 290 -2.73 7.91 -2.30
C PRO A 290 -2.94 7.83 -3.83
N CYS A 291 -4.19 7.91 -4.27
CA CYS A 291 -4.59 8.02 -5.68
C CYS A 291 -5.24 9.38 -5.92
N LEU A 292 -4.89 10.04 -7.03
CA LEU A 292 -5.35 11.40 -7.36
C LEU A 292 -5.71 11.52 -8.83
N HIS A 293 -4.92 10.92 -9.71
CA HIS A 293 -5.12 10.95 -11.14
C HIS A 293 -6.22 9.95 -11.54
N PRO A 294 -7.08 10.26 -12.54
CA PRO A 294 -8.12 9.33 -12.98
C PRO A 294 -7.60 7.94 -13.39
N GLY A 295 -6.36 7.89 -13.89
CA GLY A 295 -5.68 6.65 -14.28
C GLY A 295 -5.09 5.81 -13.13
N ASP A 296 -5.10 6.31 -11.89
CA ASP A 296 -4.53 5.60 -10.72
C ASP A 296 -5.41 4.45 -10.21
N VAL A 297 -6.68 4.43 -10.62
CA VAL A 297 -7.62 3.35 -10.31
C VAL A 297 -7.90 2.58 -11.61
N ARG A 298 -7.60 1.28 -11.59
CA ARG A 298 -7.57 0.45 -12.80
C ARG A 298 -8.33 -0.84 -12.59
N LYS A 299 -8.93 -1.36 -13.66
CA LYS A 299 -9.53 -2.69 -13.72
C LYS A 299 -8.57 -3.65 -14.44
N PHE A 300 -8.41 -4.84 -13.89
CA PHE A 300 -7.63 -5.94 -14.45
C PHE A 300 -8.48 -7.21 -14.48
N GLU A 301 -8.04 -8.18 -15.27
CA GLU A 301 -8.60 -9.53 -15.27
C GLU A 301 -7.86 -10.40 -14.26
N ALA A 302 -8.53 -10.78 -13.16
CA ALA A 302 -8.02 -11.80 -12.26
C ALA A 302 -8.17 -13.18 -12.91
N VAL A 303 -7.06 -13.91 -13.01
CA VAL A 303 -7.02 -15.24 -13.63
C VAL A 303 -6.45 -16.27 -12.66
N ASP A 304 -6.99 -17.48 -12.69
CA ASP A 304 -6.50 -18.59 -11.87
C ASP A 304 -5.30 -19.25 -12.56
N VAL A 305 -4.12 -19.07 -11.97
CA VAL A 305 -2.86 -19.67 -12.42
C VAL A 305 -2.44 -20.71 -11.38
N PRO A 306 -2.51 -22.03 -11.70
CA PRO A 306 -2.14 -23.08 -10.76
C PRO A 306 -0.73 -22.94 -10.16
N ALA A 307 0.23 -22.45 -10.97
CA ALA A 307 1.61 -22.22 -10.54
C ALA A 307 1.78 -21.08 -9.52
N LEU A 308 0.78 -20.20 -9.37
CA LEU A 308 0.80 -19.06 -8.43
C LEU A 308 -0.05 -19.29 -7.17
N ARG A 309 -0.76 -20.41 -7.05
CA ARG A 309 -1.68 -20.69 -5.92
C ARG A 309 -1.00 -20.80 -4.56
N HIS A 310 0.32 -20.93 -4.50
CA HIS A 310 1.10 -20.84 -3.25
C HIS A 310 1.15 -19.42 -2.70
N ILE A 311 0.88 -18.41 -3.53
CA ILE A 311 0.84 -17.00 -3.14
C ILE A 311 -0.56 -16.68 -2.59
N LYS A 312 -0.61 -16.19 -1.35
CA LYS A 312 -1.82 -15.82 -0.61
C LYS A 312 -1.64 -14.43 -0.05
N ASP A 313 -2.73 -13.65 -0.05
CA ASP A 313 -2.76 -12.30 0.53
C ASP A 313 -1.70 -11.34 -0.06
N CYS A 314 -1.27 -11.62 -1.30
CA CYS A 314 -0.55 -10.71 -2.19
C CYS A 314 -1.31 -10.59 -3.51
N ILE A 315 -1.11 -9.47 -4.22
CA ILE A 315 -1.47 -9.33 -5.63
C ILE A 315 -0.23 -9.57 -6.48
N VAL A 316 -0.35 -10.46 -7.47
CA VAL A 316 0.73 -10.82 -8.39
C VAL A 316 0.52 -10.08 -9.71
N PHE A 317 1.52 -9.32 -10.11
CA PHE A 317 1.55 -8.57 -11.36
C PHE A 317 2.36 -9.31 -12.44
N PRO A 318 2.03 -9.13 -13.73
CA PRO A 318 2.75 -9.77 -14.82
C PRO A 318 4.16 -9.21 -14.95
N ALA A 319 5.12 -10.07 -15.27
CA ALA A 319 6.51 -9.69 -15.51
C ALA A 319 6.79 -9.20 -16.95
N LYS A 320 5.74 -9.02 -17.75
CA LYS A 320 5.82 -8.64 -19.17
C LYS A 320 4.67 -7.72 -19.55
N GLY A 321 4.89 -6.90 -20.57
CA GLY A 321 3.89 -5.96 -21.09
C GLY A 321 4.50 -4.69 -21.64
N GLN A 322 3.65 -3.69 -21.89
CA GLN A 322 4.08 -2.38 -22.38
C GLN A 322 4.55 -1.45 -21.26
N ARG A 323 4.05 -1.66 -20.04
CA ARG A 323 4.33 -0.87 -18.84
C ARG A 323 4.03 -1.73 -17.59
N PRO A 324 4.77 -1.63 -16.48
CA PRO A 324 4.41 -2.34 -15.26
C PRO A 324 3.10 -1.81 -14.67
N HIS A 325 2.15 -2.69 -14.32
CA HIS A 325 0.89 -2.26 -13.69
C HIS A 325 1.07 -1.46 -12.38
N PRO A 326 2.05 -1.77 -11.50
CA PRO A 326 2.45 -0.89 -10.41
C PRO A 326 2.67 0.57 -10.85
N ASP A 327 3.49 0.78 -11.88
CA ASP A 327 3.84 2.11 -12.37
C ASP A 327 2.63 2.85 -12.99
N GLU A 328 1.64 2.12 -13.51
CA GLU A 328 0.38 2.71 -13.98
C GLU A 328 -0.48 3.30 -12.86
N MET A 329 -0.25 2.89 -11.60
CA MET A 329 -1.02 3.29 -10.43
C MET A 329 -0.16 4.14 -9.49
N ALA A 330 -0.24 5.47 -9.64
CA ALA A 330 0.52 6.41 -8.80
C ALA A 330 2.05 6.18 -8.77
N GLY A 331 2.63 5.65 -9.87
CA GLY A 331 4.07 5.48 -10.04
C GLY A 331 4.66 4.49 -9.04
N SER A 332 3.88 3.48 -8.68
CA SER A 332 4.21 2.51 -7.64
C SER A 332 5.24 1.49 -8.11
N ASP A 333 5.92 0.86 -7.16
CA ASP A 333 6.89 -0.22 -7.37
C ASP A 333 6.52 -1.45 -6.52
N LEU A 334 7.43 -2.42 -6.43
CA LEU A 334 7.28 -3.63 -5.63
C LEU A 334 8.24 -3.66 -4.43
N ASP A 335 8.61 -2.49 -3.87
CA ASP A 335 9.57 -2.38 -2.75
C ASP A 335 8.91 -2.43 -1.36
N GLY A 336 7.59 -2.60 -1.35
CA GLY A 336 6.73 -2.71 -0.16
C GLY A 336 5.41 -1.98 -0.27
N ASP A 337 5.08 -1.44 -1.45
CA ASP A 337 3.80 -0.80 -1.71
C ASP A 337 2.64 -1.78 -1.54
N GLU A 338 1.53 -1.22 -1.05
CA GLU A 338 0.28 -1.94 -0.82
C GLU A 338 -0.79 -1.47 -1.81
N TYR A 339 -1.54 -2.45 -2.31
CA TYR A 339 -2.52 -2.29 -3.35
C TYR A 339 -3.90 -2.66 -2.79
N VAL A 340 -4.83 -1.75 -2.99
CA VAL A 340 -6.25 -1.97 -2.73
C VAL A 340 -6.79 -2.82 -3.88
N VAL A 341 -7.21 -4.05 -3.58
CA VAL A 341 -7.81 -4.98 -4.54
C VAL A 341 -9.27 -5.19 -4.18
N ILE A 342 -10.18 -4.84 -5.09
CA ILE A 342 -11.62 -4.86 -4.89
C ILE A 342 -12.26 -5.68 -6.01
N ALA A 343 -13.00 -6.71 -5.64
CA ALA A 343 -13.85 -7.58 -6.46
C ALA A 343 -15.35 -7.33 -6.20
N GLU A 344 -15.69 -6.17 -5.61
CA GLU A 344 -17.07 -5.72 -5.40
C GLU A 344 -17.59 -5.09 -6.69
N GLU A 345 -18.47 -5.79 -7.42
CA GLU A 345 -18.93 -5.39 -8.75
C GLU A 345 -19.58 -4.00 -8.79
N ASP A 346 -20.31 -3.63 -7.74
CA ASP A 346 -20.97 -2.32 -7.66
C ASP A 346 -19.97 -1.15 -7.55
N LEU A 347 -18.70 -1.42 -7.20
CA LEU A 347 -17.63 -0.42 -7.19
C LEU A 347 -16.87 -0.34 -8.52
N PHE A 348 -17.19 -1.18 -9.51
CA PHE A 348 -16.56 -1.09 -10.83
C PHE A 348 -17.13 0.09 -11.60
N PHE A 349 -16.25 1.06 -11.89
CA PHE A 349 -16.62 2.18 -12.73
C PHE A 349 -16.92 1.72 -14.18
N PRO A 350 -17.87 2.36 -14.87
CA PRO A 350 -18.21 2.04 -16.26
C PRO A 350 -17.08 2.42 -17.23
N GLY A 351 -17.02 1.75 -18.38
CA GLY A 351 -16.06 2.06 -19.45
C GLY A 351 -14.66 1.50 -19.23
N GLU A 352 -13.71 1.99 -20.02
CA GLU A 352 -12.31 1.53 -20.00
C GLU A 352 -11.47 2.26 -18.95
N ASN A 353 -10.29 1.71 -18.64
CA ASN A 353 -9.32 2.38 -17.79
C ASN A 353 -8.90 3.73 -18.39
N ALA A 354 -8.89 4.78 -17.57
CA ALA A 354 -8.28 6.05 -17.97
C ALA A 354 -6.78 5.87 -18.23
N LYS A 355 -6.23 6.75 -19.08
CA LYS A 355 -4.78 6.73 -19.36
C LYS A 355 -4.01 7.01 -18.07
N PRO A 356 -3.02 6.19 -17.71
CA PRO A 356 -2.19 6.43 -16.54
C PRO A 356 -1.32 7.68 -16.76
N MET A 357 -1.00 8.39 -15.68
CA MET A 357 -0.05 9.51 -15.72
C MET A 357 1.33 9.00 -16.16
N VAL A 358 2.13 9.86 -16.77
CA VAL A 358 3.53 9.55 -17.09
C VAL A 358 4.41 10.06 -15.95
N PHE A 359 5.08 9.15 -15.24
CA PHE A 359 5.97 9.49 -14.13
C PHE A 359 7.39 9.73 -14.66
N SER A 360 8.12 10.67 -14.08
CA SER A 360 9.50 10.96 -14.50
C SER A 360 10.45 9.83 -14.07
N ASP A 361 11.20 9.27 -15.02
CA ASP A 361 12.28 8.31 -14.79
C ASP A 361 13.68 8.96 -14.73
N GLN A 362 13.75 10.30 -14.70
CA GLN A 362 15.01 11.02 -14.79
C GLN A 362 15.95 10.71 -13.61
N THR A 363 17.18 10.31 -13.96
CA THR A 363 18.28 10.13 -13.01
C THR A 363 18.83 11.49 -12.58
N TYR A 364 18.95 11.68 -11.27
CA TYR A 364 19.18 13.00 -10.68
C TYR A 364 20.60 13.53 -10.94
N LYS A 365 20.67 14.81 -11.30
CA LYS A 365 21.94 15.50 -11.57
C LYS A 365 22.80 15.57 -10.31
N ALA A 366 24.09 15.33 -10.50
CA ALA A 366 25.08 15.54 -9.45
C ALA A 366 25.13 17.02 -9.06
N VAL A 367 24.96 17.31 -7.77
CA VAL A 367 25.33 18.60 -7.20
C VAL A 367 26.75 18.45 -6.69
N GLY A 368 27.66 19.35 -7.06
CA GLY A 368 29.03 19.32 -6.58
C GLY A 368 29.03 19.45 -5.06
N GLN A 369 29.45 18.39 -4.36
CA GLN A 369 29.55 18.38 -2.90
C GLN A 369 30.83 19.12 -2.49
N GLN A 370 30.69 20.17 -1.67
CA GLN A 370 31.82 20.80 -0.98
C GLN A 370 31.92 20.28 0.45
N ASP A 371 30.86 20.46 1.24
CA ASP A 371 30.72 19.98 2.62
C ASP A 371 29.40 19.20 2.79
N LEU A 372 29.51 17.90 3.07
CA LEU A 372 28.37 17.01 3.23
C LEU A 372 27.46 17.42 4.40
N ASP A 373 28.02 17.91 5.51
CA ASP A 373 27.23 18.23 6.69
C ASP A 373 26.42 19.51 6.48
N GLU A 374 27.03 20.54 5.87
CA GLU A 374 26.31 21.76 5.49
C GLU A 374 25.22 21.47 4.44
N ASP A 375 25.51 20.62 3.45
CA ASP A 375 24.54 20.21 2.44
C ASP A 375 23.35 19.46 3.07
N MET A 376 23.60 18.57 4.04
CA MET A 376 22.53 17.85 4.76
C MET A 376 21.67 18.78 5.62
N ILE A 377 22.28 19.76 6.30
CA ILE A 377 21.55 20.77 7.10
C ILE A 377 20.69 21.64 6.19
N SER A 378 21.26 22.12 5.07
CA SER A 378 20.58 22.92 4.08
C SER A 378 19.40 22.16 3.45
N PHE A 379 19.61 20.90 3.08
CA PHE A 379 18.56 20.03 2.54
C PHE A 379 17.43 19.82 3.54
N THR A 380 17.75 19.55 4.82
CA THR A 380 16.74 19.37 5.87
C THR A 380 15.92 20.65 6.08
N CYS A 381 16.58 21.81 6.14
CA CYS A 381 15.91 23.10 6.22
C CYS A 381 14.97 23.34 5.03
N ASN A 382 15.42 22.98 3.82
CA ASN A 382 14.62 23.11 2.60
C ASN A 382 13.44 22.12 2.60
N TYR A 383 13.63 20.89 3.07
CA TYR A 383 12.56 19.91 3.25
C TYR A 383 11.45 20.47 4.15
N ILE A 384 11.81 20.94 5.35
CA ILE A 384 10.85 21.46 6.33
C ILE A 384 10.09 22.67 5.78
N LYS A 385 10.76 23.57 5.05
CA LYS A 385 10.13 24.76 4.46
C LYS A 385 9.15 24.43 3.34
N ASN A 386 9.37 23.34 2.61
CA ASN A 386 8.65 23.01 1.38
C ASN A 386 7.72 21.78 1.52
N ASP A 387 7.54 21.26 2.74
CA ASP A 387 6.57 20.19 3.02
C ASP A 387 5.14 20.74 2.92
N ASN A 388 4.57 20.64 1.72
CA ASN A 388 3.26 21.20 1.37
C ASN A 388 2.32 20.16 0.73
N ILE A 389 2.69 18.87 0.74
CA ILE A 389 1.91 17.78 0.12
C ILE A 389 0.49 17.75 0.69
N GLY A 390 0.34 17.84 2.01
CA GLY A 390 -0.98 17.84 2.65
C GLY A 390 -1.87 19.02 2.21
N VAL A 391 -1.25 20.18 1.93
CA VAL A 391 -1.95 21.37 1.43
C VAL A 391 -2.38 21.16 -0.02
N MET A 392 -1.50 20.62 -0.86
CA MET A 392 -1.83 20.31 -2.26
C MET A 392 -2.89 19.22 -2.38
N SER A 393 -2.81 18.14 -1.60
CA SER A 393 -3.83 17.09 -1.57
C SER A 393 -5.19 17.63 -1.11
N SER A 394 -5.20 18.54 -0.13
CA SER A 394 -6.42 19.23 0.30
C SER A 394 -6.99 20.13 -0.80
N ALA A 395 -6.12 20.83 -1.54
CA ALA A 395 -6.52 21.68 -2.65
C ALA A 395 -7.09 20.85 -3.81
N HIS A 396 -6.45 19.72 -4.15
CA HIS A 396 -6.92 18.78 -5.16
C HIS A 396 -8.34 18.29 -4.83
N LEU A 397 -8.57 17.82 -3.60
CA LEU A 397 -9.87 17.32 -3.18
C LEU A 397 -10.97 18.39 -3.28
N ALA A 398 -10.67 19.63 -2.85
CA ALA A 398 -11.63 20.73 -2.94
C ALA A 398 -11.90 21.18 -4.39
N TRP A 399 -10.89 21.18 -5.26
CA TRP A 399 -11.09 21.50 -6.68
C TRP A 399 -11.82 20.40 -7.43
N ALA A 400 -11.54 19.13 -7.13
CA ALA A 400 -12.24 17.99 -7.71
C ALA A 400 -13.73 18.00 -7.34
N ASP A 401 -14.08 18.52 -6.16
CA ASP A 401 -15.47 18.72 -5.74
C ASP A 401 -16.12 19.92 -6.46
N GLN A 402 -15.42 21.07 -6.47
CA GLN A 402 -15.98 22.35 -6.93
C GLN A 402 -16.13 22.46 -8.45
N LEU A 403 -15.21 21.86 -9.21
CA LEU A 403 -15.18 22.03 -10.66
C LEU A 403 -16.16 21.06 -11.35
N PRO A 404 -16.85 21.48 -12.43
CA PRO A 404 -17.76 20.61 -13.16
C PRO A 404 -17.09 19.34 -13.68
N ASP A 405 -15.89 19.48 -14.25
CA ASP A 405 -15.07 18.38 -14.79
C ASP A 405 -14.31 17.63 -13.69
N GLY A 406 -14.38 18.09 -12.43
CA GLY A 406 -13.77 17.47 -11.27
C GLY A 406 -12.30 17.06 -11.45
N ILE A 407 -11.99 15.77 -11.26
CA ILE A 407 -10.66 15.16 -11.39
C ILE A 407 -10.10 15.24 -12.81
N PHE A 408 -10.95 15.40 -13.83
CA PHE A 408 -10.55 15.54 -15.23
C PHE A 408 -10.20 16.98 -15.60
N SER A 409 -10.48 17.94 -14.70
CA SER A 409 -10.09 19.32 -14.94
C SER A 409 -8.57 19.45 -15.01
N GLN A 410 -8.09 20.33 -15.91
CA GLN A 410 -6.66 20.59 -16.06
C GLN A 410 -6.00 20.97 -14.71
N ARG A 411 -6.74 21.65 -13.83
CA ARG A 411 -6.26 22.03 -12.50
C ARG A 411 -5.99 20.82 -11.61
N CYS A 412 -6.89 19.84 -11.58
CA CYS A 412 -6.70 18.62 -10.79
C CYS A 412 -5.55 17.78 -11.36
N LEU A 413 -5.46 17.66 -12.69
CA LEU A 413 -4.36 16.94 -13.35
C LEU A 413 -2.99 17.55 -13.02
N THR A 414 -2.85 18.88 -13.12
CA THR A 414 -1.61 19.59 -12.75
C THR A 414 -1.31 19.45 -11.25
N LEU A 415 -2.32 19.47 -10.39
CA LEU A 415 -2.12 19.22 -8.95
C LEU A 415 -1.64 17.79 -8.67
N ALA A 416 -2.17 16.78 -9.37
CA ALA A 416 -1.72 15.41 -9.25
C ALA A 416 -0.25 15.24 -9.66
N GLU A 417 0.16 15.86 -10.78
CA GLU A 417 1.57 15.90 -11.24
C GLU A 417 2.49 16.57 -10.20
N LYS A 418 2.07 17.71 -9.64
CA LYS A 418 2.81 18.43 -8.60
C LYS A 418 2.96 17.61 -7.32
N ILE A 419 1.89 16.93 -6.88
CA ILE A 419 1.92 16.07 -5.70
C ILE A 419 2.86 14.87 -5.95
N SER A 420 2.79 14.26 -7.13
CA SER A 420 3.72 13.18 -7.51
C SER A 420 5.17 13.65 -7.45
N THR A 421 5.47 14.84 -7.97
CA THR A 421 6.82 15.43 -7.91
C THR A 421 7.28 15.64 -6.47
N SER A 422 6.41 16.19 -5.61
CA SER A 422 6.75 16.46 -4.21
C SER A 422 6.83 15.19 -3.35
N LEU A 423 6.16 14.08 -3.70
CA LEU A 423 6.32 12.80 -2.99
C LEU A 423 7.75 12.28 -3.09
N ASP A 424 8.42 12.53 -4.21
CA ASP A 424 9.84 12.19 -4.38
C ASP A 424 10.79 13.27 -3.85
N PHE A 425 10.30 14.37 -3.26
CA PHE A 425 11.12 15.45 -2.71
C PHE A 425 12.24 14.92 -1.79
N ALA A 426 11.92 13.96 -0.92
CA ALA A 426 12.90 13.37 0.01
C ALA A 426 14.13 12.77 -0.72
N LYS A 427 13.95 12.30 -1.95
CA LYS A 427 14.99 11.72 -2.80
C LYS A 427 15.62 12.75 -3.73
N THR A 428 14.83 13.72 -4.22
CA THR A 428 15.21 14.60 -5.33
C THR A 428 15.63 16.00 -4.90
N GLY A 429 15.05 16.50 -3.81
CA GLY A 429 15.12 17.90 -3.40
C GLY A 429 14.26 18.86 -4.21
N ILE A 430 13.42 18.34 -5.13
CA ILE A 430 12.54 19.13 -5.98
C ILE A 430 11.14 19.14 -5.37
N SER A 431 10.62 20.32 -5.03
CA SER A 431 9.23 20.49 -4.57
C SER A 431 8.45 21.30 -5.60
N ALA A 432 7.16 20.97 -5.73
CA ALA A 432 6.20 21.82 -6.37
C ALA A 432 5.43 22.66 -5.33
N CYS A 433 4.90 23.81 -5.77
CA CYS A 433 4.08 24.69 -4.95
C CYS A 433 2.76 25.01 -5.66
N LEU A 434 1.76 25.40 -4.86
CA LEU A 434 0.49 25.90 -5.38
C LEU A 434 0.66 27.26 -6.06
N ASP A 435 0.26 27.33 -7.32
CA ASP A 435 0.10 28.58 -8.05
C ASP A 435 -1.09 29.36 -7.51
N LYS A 436 -1.15 30.67 -7.80
CA LYS A 436 -2.25 31.54 -7.34
C LYS A 436 -3.62 31.01 -7.77
N SER A 437 -3.73 30.46 -8.98
CA SER A 437 -4.95 29.88 -9.53
C SER A 437 -5.36 28.56 -8.89
N GLU A 438 -4.44 27.89 -8.20
CA GLU A 438 -4.66 26.59 -7.56
C GLU A 438 -4.98 26.73 -6.06
N ARG A 439 -4.89 27.94 -5.51
CA ARG A 439 -5.26 28.21 -4.11
C ARG A 439 -6.78 28.17 -3.94
N VAL A 440 -7.22 27.33 -3.01
CA VAL A 440 -8.64 27.18 -2.69
C VAL A 440 -9.05 28.23 -1.65
N TYR A 441 -10.09 29.00 -2.00
CA TYR A 441 -10.66 30.04 -1.14
C TYR A 441 -11.90 29.56 -0.38
N ARG A 442 -12.69 28.66 -0.98
CA ARG A 442 -13.86 28.03 -0.36
C ARG A 442 -13.70 26.52 -0.37
N TYR A 443 -13.96 25.87 0.77
CA TYR A 443 -13.82 24.43 0.93
C TYR A 443 -15.19 23.75 1.06
N PRO A 444 -15.36 22.51 0.58
CA PRO A 444 -16.58 21.77 0.85
C PRO A 444 -16.69 21.48 2.36
N GLU A 445 -17.91 21.45 2.86
CA GLU A 445 -18.30 21.24 4.25
C GLU A 445 -17.72 19.95 4.84
N PHE A 446 -17.63 18.86 4.07
CA PHE A 446 -17.09 17.59 4.55
C PHE A 446 -15.61 17.70 4.94
N MET A 447 -14.88 18.73 4.49
CA MET A 447 -13.49 18.97 4.90
C MET A 447 -13.34 19.68 6.26
N GLU A 448 -14.46 20.03 6.91
CA GLU A 448 -14.53 20.55 8.28
C GLU A 448 -13.59 21.76 8.53
N LYS A 449 -13.45 22.65 7.54
CA LYS A 449 -12.65 23.89 7.65
C LYS A 449 -13.44 25.06 8.28
N THR A 450 -14.58 24.76 8.87
CA THR A 450 -15.47 25.74 9.53
C THR A 450 -14.73 26.51 10.61
N GLY A 451 -14.87 27.85 10.61
CA GLY A 451 -14.24 28.76 11.58
C GLY A 451 -12.95 29.42 11.11
N ASN A 452 -12.22 28.82 10.17
CA ASN A 452 -10.95 29.37 9.65
C ASN A 452 -10.99 29.70 8.14
N LYS A 453 -11.95 29.14 7.41
CA LYS A 453 -12.11 29.30 5.95
C LYS A 453 -13.60 29.36 5.58
N ASP A 454 -13.87 29.97 4.44
CA ASP A 454 -15.21 29.93 3.83
C ASP A 454 -15.54 28.51 3.39
N THR A 455 -16.78 28.10 3.63
CA THR A 455 -17.26 26.75 3.28
C THR A 455 -18.48 26.81 2.36
N TYR A 456 -18.79 25.71 1.69
CA TYR A 456 -20.00 25.51 0.90
C TYR A 456 -20.50 24.07 1.06
N GLN A 457 -21.79 23.84 0.78
CA GLN A 457 -22.37 22.50 0.79
C GLN A 457 -22.06 21.80 -0.55
N SER A 458 -21.33 20.69 -0.50
CA SER A 458 -21.00 19.87 -1.66
C SER A 458 -22.25 19.19 -2.20
N SER A 459 -22.37 19.16 -3.53
CA SER A 459 -23.39 18.39 -4.24
C SER A 459 -22.93 16.97 -4.62
N ARG A 460 -21.65 16.67 -4.41
CA ARG A 460 -21.03 15.37 -4.72
C ARG A 460 -21.30 14.35 -3.61
N VAL A 461 -20.93 13.09 -3.86
CA VAL A 461 -21.18 12.00 -2.92
C VAL A 461 -20.56 12.25 -1.54
N LEU A 462 -19.40 12.89 -1.45
CA LEU A 462 -18.75 13.18 -0.17
C LEU A 462 -19.53 14.18 0.71
N GLY A 463 -20.38 15.04 0.12
CA GLY A 463 -21.31 15.89 0.88
C GLY A 463 -22.59 15.16 1.32
N GLN A 464 -22.88 14.00 0.72
CA GLN A 464 -24.04 13.15 1.05
C GLN A 464 -23.73 12.10 2.13
N LEU A 465 -22.45 11.72 2.25
CA LEU A 465 -21.91 10.75 3.22
C LEU A 465 -21.60 11.40 4.57
#